data_AF-A0A259TUI5-F1
#
_entry.id   AF-A0A259TUI5-F1
#
_cell.length_a   1.000
_cell.length_b   1.000
_cell.length_c   1.000
_cell.angle_alpha   90.00
_cell.angle_beta   90.00
_cell.angle_gamma   90.00
#
_symmetry.space_group_name_H-M   'P 1'
#
loop_
_entity.id
_entity.type
_entity.pdbx_description
1 polymer ?
#
loop_
_entity_poly.entity_id
_entity_poly.type
_entity_poly.pdbx_seq_one_letter_code
_entity_poly.pdbx_strand_id
1 'polypeptide(L)'
;MSQKDPLADVQRRIEDDLRLIVAGEVDPYDAGWRIWGQAFGHAAEYPDIMWPTWLIWGALTDRVEVRPEETEQAYEAIRRAAREWLLLPDDPSAQEAYFQRWVYEELGYERPEDASPAS
;
A
#
# COMPACT_ATOMS: atom_id res chain seq x y z
N MET A 1 -8.25 -22.53 -21.87
CA MET A 1 -7.49 -21.30 -21.60
C MET A 1 -7.64 -21.04 -20.11
N SER A 2 -6.57 -21.13 -19.32
CA SER A 2 -6.64 -20.79 -17.89
C SER A 2 -7.00 -19.31 -17.79
N GLN A 3 -8.15 -19.01 -17.22
CA GLN A 3 -8.53 -17.65 -16.86
C GLN A 3 -7.52 -17.20 -15.79
N LYS A 4 -6.69 -16.21 -16.12
CA LYS A 4 -5.77 -15.61 -15.15
C LYS A 4 -6.59 -15.01 -14.02
N ASP A 5 -6.17 -15.26 -12.78
CA ASP A 5 -6.74 -14.64 -11.59
C ASP A 5 -6.49 -13.11 -11.67
N PRO A 6 -7.55 -12.29 -11.87
CA PRO A 6 -7.38 -10.86 -12.05
C PRO A 6 -6.77 -10.16 -10.84
N LEU A 7 -7.04 -10.65 -9.62
CA LEU A 7 -6.47 -10.09 -8.39
C LEU A 7 -4.96 -10.33 -8.35
N ALA A 8 -4.53 -11.57 -8.59
CA ALA A 8 -3.11 -11.92 -8.64
C ALA A 8 -2.36 -11.11 -9.70
N ASP A 9 -3.00 -10.83 -10.85
CA ASP A 9 -2.41 -10.00 -11.90
C ASP A 9 -2.23 -8.54 -11.46
N VAL A 10 -3.15 -7.97 -10.68
CA VAL A 10 -3.04 -6.61 -10.12
C VAL A 10 -1.97 -6.57 -9.03
N GLN A 11 -2.01 -7.49 -8.08
CA GLN A 11 -1.04 -7.56 -6.98
C GLN A 11 0.39 -7.69 -7.50
N ARG A 12 0.62 -8.52 -8.52
CA ARG A 12 1.93 -8.63 -9.15
C ARG A 12 2.42 -7.30 -9.74
N ARG A 13 1.56 -6.51 -10.38
CA ARG A 13 1.94 -5.19 -10.91
C ARG A 13 2.30 -4.21 -9.79
N ILE A 14 1.52 -4.22 -8.71
CA ILE A 14 1.82 -3.43 -7.51
C ILE A 14 3.18 -3.84 -6.97
N GLU A 15 3.42 -5.14 -6.76
CA GLU A 15 4.70 -5.65 -6.26
C GLU A 15 5.89 -5.31 -7.15
N ASP A 16 5.71 -5.29 -8.48
CA ASP A 16 6.76 -4.85 -9.39
C ASP A 16 7.14 -3.38 -9.15
N ASP A 17 6.16 -2.49 -8.97
CA ASP A 17 6.41 -1.10 -8.56
C ASP A 17 7.09 -1.02 -7.17
N LEU A 18 6.69 -1.86 -6.20
CA LEU A 18 7.35 -1.91 -4.89
C LEU A 18 8.82 -2.32 -4.99
N ARG A 19 9.14 -3.30 -5.84
CA ARG A 19 10.52 -3.75 -6.06
C ARG A 19 11.36 -2.64 -6.66
N LEU A 20 10.82 -1.90 -7.63
CA LEU A 20 11.48 -0.75 -8.24
C LEU A 20 11.75 0.36 -7.21
N ILE A 21 10.78 0.65 -6.32
CA ILE A 21 10.94 1.62 -5.22
C ILE A 21 12.09 1.20 -4.30
N VAL A 22 12.10 -0.06 -3.86
CA VAL A 22 13.12 -0.57 -2.93
C VAL A 22 14.51 -0.62 -3.56
N ALA A 23 14.60 -0.93 -4.86
CA ALA A 23 15.84 -0.92 -5.62
C ALA A 23 16.36 0.51 -5.90
N GLY A 24 15.53 1.54 -5.71
CA GLY A 24 15.86 2.93 -6.05
C GLY A 24 15.93 3.17 -7.56
N GLU A 25 15.25 2.35 -8.35
CA GLU A 25 15.26 2.40 -9.83
C GLU A 25 14.19 3.34 -10.40
N VAL A 26 13.29 3.84 -9.55
CA VAL A 26 12.22 4.77 -9.89
C VAL A 26 12.08 5.84 -8.81
N ASP A 27 11.49 6.97 -9.20
CA ASP A 27 11.06 7.97 -8.22
C ASP A 27 9.96 7.40 -7.31
N PRO A 28 10.11 7.50 -5.96
CA PRO A 28 9.14 6.95 -5.02
C PRO A 28 7.74 7.54 -5.15
N TYR A 29 7.63 8.84 -5.47
CA TYR A 29 6.33 9.49 -5.63
C TYR A 29 5.64 9.00 -6.90
N ASP A 30 6.33 8.99 -8.03
CA ASP A 30 5.75 8.52 -9.30
C ASP A 30 5.28 7.06 -9.22
N ALA A 31 6.07 6.20 -8.57
CA ALA A 31 5.71 4.80 -8.35
C ALA A 31 4.55 4.65 -7.36
N GLY A 32 4.58 5.40 -6.26
CA GLY A 32 3.46 5.45 -5.31
C GLY A 32 2.16 5.86 -5.96
N TRP A 33 2.22 6.79 -6.93
CA TRP A 33 1.04 7.26 -7.63
C TRP A 33 0.45 6.24 -8.60
N ARG A 34 1.30 5.44 -9.25
CA ARG A 34 0.85 4.27 -10.03
C ARG A 34 0.18 3.22 -9.16
N ILE A 35 0.77 2.90 -8.00
CA ILE A 35 0.20 1.93 -7.06
C ILE A 35 -1.15 2.40 -6.55
N TRP A 36 -1.26 3.66 -6.13
CA TRP A 36 -2.53 4.27 -5.74
C TRP A 36 -3.58 4.13 -6.84
N GLY A 37 -3.25 4.45 -8.09
CA GLY A 37 -4.19 4.37 -9.21
C GLY A 37 -4.67 2.95 -9.49
N GLN A 38 -3.78 1.96 -9.39
CA GLN A 38 -4.14 0.54 -9.50
C GLN A 38 -5.06 0.11 -8.37
N ALA A 39 -4.73 0.46 -7.12
CA ALA A 39 -5.52 0.10 -5.95
C ALA A 39 -6.92 0.75 -5.99
N PHE A 40 -6.99 2.04 -6.31
CA PHE A 40 -8.24 2.78 -6.46
C PHE A 40 -9.17 2.12 -7.49
N GLY A 41 -8.62 1.76 -8.67
CA GLY A 41 -9.39 1.14 -9.75
C GLY A 41 -10.01 -0.20 -9.39
N HIS A 42 -9.51 -0.87 -8.35
CA HIS A 42 -9.92 -2.22 -7.95
C HIS A 42 -10.48 -2.31 -6.52
N ALA A 43 -10.56 -1.19 -5.79
CA ALA A 43 -11.00 -1.17 -4.39
C ALA A 43 -12.44 -1.68 -4.19
N ALA A 44 -13.32 -1.48 -5.17
CA ALA A 44 -14.69 -2.00 -5.10
C ALA A 44 -14.78 -3.53 -5.30
N GLU A 45 -13.84 -4.10 -6.04
CA GLU A 45 -13.83 -5.52 -6.43
C GLU A 45 -13.10 -6.37 -5.40
N TYR A 46 -12.03 -5.84 -4.81
CA TYR A 46 -11.17 -6.53 -3.84
C TYR A 46 -10.91 -5.64 -2.62
N PRO A 47 -11.95 -5.28 -1.84
CA PRO A 47 -11.84 -4.29 -0.78
C PRO A 47 -10.81 -4.66 0.29
N ASP A 48 -10.68 -5.93 0.64
CA ASP A 48 -9.80 -6.37 1.75
C ASP A 48 -8.31 -6.06 1.51
N ILE A 49 -7.89 -5.94 0.24
CA ILE A 49 -6.49 -5.68 -0.14
C ILE A 49 -6.34 -4.33 -0.82
N MET A 50 -7.24 -4.00 -1.76
CA MET A 50 -7.10 -2.81 -2.60
C MET A 50 -7.55 -1.54 -1.89
N TRP A 51 -8.52 -1.61 -0.97
CA TRP A 51 -8.90 -0.44 -0.18
C TRP A 51 -7.79 0.03 0.77
N PRO A 52 -7.19 -0.82 1.64
CA PRO A 52 -6.12 -0.35 2.51
C PRO A 52 -4.86 0.04 1.71
N THR A 53 -4.57 -0.64 0.60
CA THR A 53 -3.50 -0.22 -0.32
C THR A 53 -3.76 1.19 -0.87
N TRP A 54 -4.99 1.45 -1.35
CA TRP A 54 -5.38 2.77 -1.85
C TRP A 54 -5.16 3.87 -0.80
N LEU A 55 -5.59 3.63 0.46
CA LEU A 55 -5.38 4.58 1.56
C LEU A 55 -3.91 4.84 1.87
N ILE A 56 -3.12 3.76 2.01
CA ILE A 56 -1.70 3.88 2.36
C ILE A 56 -0.97 4.71 1.33
N TRP A 57 -1.10 4.34 0.06
CA TRP A 57 -0.36 4.98 -1.01
C TRP A 57 -0.83 6.41 -1.26
N GLY A 58 -2.12 6.70 -1.10
CA GLY A 58 -2.66 8.06 -1.20
C GLY A 58 -2.11 8.97 -0.12
N ALA A 59 -2.16 8.56 1.15
CA ALA A 59 -1.65 9.36 2.25
C ALA A 59 -0.14 9.61 2.15
N LEU A 60 0.62 8.62 1.68
CA LEU A 60 2.06 8.76 1.50
C LEU A 60 2.42 9.71 0.35
N THR A 61 1.73 9.64 -0.79
CA THR A 61 1.94 10.57 -1.90
C THR A 61 1.44 11.98 -1.57
N ASP A 62 0.30 12.11 -0.90
CA ASP A 62 -0.25 13.41 -0.47
C ASP A 62 0.71 14.14 0.46
N ARG A 63 1.44 13.42 1.32
CA ARG A 63 2.43 14.03 2.21
C ARG A 63 3.55 14.73 1.43
N VAL A 64 3.98 14.16 0.30
CA VAL A 64 4.99 14.78 -0.60
C VAL A 64 4.46 16.09 -1.17
N GLU A 65 3.19 16.12 -1.59
CA GLU A 65 2.57 17.29 -2.21
C GLU A 65 2.27 18.41 -1.21
N VAL A 66 1.72 18.05 -0.05
CA VAL A 66 1.22 19.00 0.95
C VAL A 66 2.34 19.55 1.83
N ARG A 67 3.44 18.79 2.01
CA ARG A 67 4.58 19.15 2.85
C ARG A 67 5.91 18.95 2.11
N PRO A 68 6.22 19.79 1.11
CA PRO A 68 7.43 19.63 0.31
C PRO A 68 8.73 19.69 1.13
N GLU A 69 8.73 20.38 2.27
CA GLU A 69 9.84 20.39 3.23
C GLU A 69 10.10 19.04 3.91
N GLU A 70 9.11 18.14 3.93
CA GLU A 70 9.20 16.78 4.47
C GLU A 70 9.40 15.71 3.37
N THR A 71 9.69 16.11 2.12
CA THR A 71 9.77 15.18 0.96
C THR A 71 10.64 13.96 1.22
N GLU A 72 11.86 14.15 1.73
CA GLU A 72 12.76 13.02 2.01
C GLU A 72 12.19 12.06 3.08
N GLN A 73 11.49 12.58 4.08
CA GLN A 73 10.84 11.76 5.10
C GLN A 73 9.65 10.99 4.52
N ALA A 74 8.88 11.62 3.63
CA ALA A 74 7.80 10.96 2.91
C ALA A 74 8.34 9.87 1.98
N TYR A 75 9.46 10.11 1.29
CA TYR A 75 10.12 9.12 0.44
C TYR A 75 10.65 7.94 1.26
N GLU A 76 11.25 8.19 2.42
CA GLU A 76 11.65 7.11 3.34
C GLU A 76 10.44 6.31 3.83
N ALA A 77 9.31 6.95 4.12
CA ALA A 77 8.07 6.25 4.48
C ALA A 77 7.56 5.37 3.33
N ILE A 78 7.57 5.87 2.09
CA ILE A 78 7.23 5.09 0.88
C ILE A 78 8.14 3.87 0.74
N ARG A 79 9.46 4.06 0.83
CA ARG A 79 10.44 2.96 0.74
C ARG A 79 10.25 1.95 1.87
N ARG A 80 9.93 2.41 3.08
CA ARG A 80 9.66 1.53 4.23
C ARG A 80 8.41 0.69 4.02
N ALA A 81 7.30 1.31 3.62
CA ALA A 81 6.06 0.60 3.32
C ALA A 81 6.28 -0.49 2.26
N ALA A 82 6.94 -0.13 1.14
CA ALA A 82 7.28 -1.08 0.09
C ALA A 82 8.15 -2.25 0.57
N ARG A 83 9.21 -1.95 1.33
CA ARG A 83 10.12 -2.97 1.86
C ARG A 83 9.42 -3.91 2.82
N GLU A 84 8.61 -3.36 3.73
CA GLU A 84 7.89 -4.15 4.71
C GLU A 84 6.88 -5.09 4.04
N TRP A 85 6.14 -4.64 3.03
CA TRP A 85 5.24 -5.50 2.25
C TRP A 85 5.98 -6.65 1.58
N LEU A 86 7.09 -6.37 0.89
CA LEU A 86 7.87 -7.38 0.18
C LEU A 86 8.56 -8.41 1.10
N LEU A 87 8.64 -8.12 2.40
CA LEU A 87 9.19 -9.04 3.42
C LEU A 87 8.11 -9.85 4.14
N LEU A 88 6.83 -9.62 3.86
CA LEU A 88 5.76 -10.39 4.47
C LEU A 88 5.86 -11.87 4.07
N PRO A 89 5.56 -12.80 4.98
CA PRO A 89 5.30 -14.17 4.60
C PRO A 89 4.05 -14.23 3.71
N ASP A 90 3.97 -15.27 2.88
CA ASP A 90 2.77 -15.57 2.07
C ASP A 90 1.65 -16.13 2.97
N ASP A 91 1.12 -15.24 3.80
CA ASP A 91 0.14 -15.52 4.85
C ASP A 91 -0.87 -14.36 4.93
N PRO A 92 -2.19 -14.61 4.79
CA PRO A 92 -3.21 -13.57 4.87
C PRO A 92 -3.19 -12.80 6.19
N SER A 93 -2.88 -13.45 7.32
CA SER A 93 -2.84 -12.77 8.62
C SER A 93 -1.67 -11.78 8.72
N ALA A 94 -0.54 -12.05 8.07
CA ALA A 94 0.56 -11.10 7.99
C ALA A 94 0.23 -9.86 7.14
N GLN A 95 -0.51 -10.04 6.04
CA GLN A 95 -1.00 -8.93 5.22
C GLN A 95 -2.00 -8.06 5.97
N GLU A 96 -2.95 -8.68 6.67
CA GLU A 96 -3.90 -7.96 7.52
C GLU A 96 -3.19 -7.16 8.61
N ALA A 97 -2.23 -7.77 9.32
CA ALA A 97 -1.46 -7.08 10.35
C ALA A 97 -0.66 -5.89 9.80
N TYR A 98 -0.09 -6.02 8.59
CA TYR A 98 0.58 -4.93 7.89
C TYR A 98 -0.39 -3.76 7.63
N PHE A 99 -1.57 -4.06 7.08
CA PHE A 99 -2.57 -3.02 6.78
C PHE A 99 -3.10 -2.35 8.03
N GLN A 100 -3.43 -3.12 9.07
CA GLN A 100 -3.91 -2.59 10.35
C GLN A 100 -2.92 -1.59 10.95
N ARG A 101 -1.63 -1.94 10.99
CA ARG A 101 -0.59 -1.03 11.50
C ARG A 101 -0.47 0.21 10.63
N TRP A 102 -0.30 0.06 9.32
CA TRP A 102 -0.05 1.19 8.45
C TRP A 102 -1.23 2.16 8.38
N VAL A 103 -2.44 1.65 8.20
CA VAL A 103 -3.64 2.50 8.06
C VAL A 103 -3.96 3.20 9.38
N TYR A 104 -4.00 2.47 10.49
CA TYR A 104 -4.57 3.03 11.73
C TYR A 104 -3.52 3.58 12.70
N GLU A 105 -2.32 3.01 12.74
CA GLU A 105 -1.29 3.43 13.70
C GLU A 105 -0.30 4.43 13.10
N GLU A 106 0.18 4.16 11.89
CA GLU A 106 1.20 5.00 11.22
C GLU A 106 0.57 6.21 10.52
N LEU A 107 -0.56 6.02 9.82
CA LEU A 107 -1.27 7.07 9.10
C LEU A 107 -2.41 7.70 9.89
N GLY A 108 -2.85 7.05 10.97
CA GLY A 108 -3.84 7.62 11.90
C GLY A 108 -5.26 7.70 11.37
N TYR A 109 -5.63 6.87 10.38
CA TYR A 109 -7.04 6.77 9.97
C TYR A 109 -7.90 6.23 11.12
N GLU A 110 -9.18 6.60 11.14
CA GLU A 110 -10.13 6.06 12.11
C GLU A 110 -10.43 4.59 11.81
N ARG A 111 -10.46 3.77 12.86
CA ARG A 111 -10.90 2.37 12.75
C ARG A 111 -12.41 2.33 12.53
N PRO A 112 -12.93 1.44 11.67
CA PRO A 112 -14.36 1.17 11.62
C PRO A 112 -14.87 0.74 13.01
N GLU A 113 -16.03 1.25 13.43
CA GLU A 113 -16.59 1.01 14.77
C GLU A 113 -16.77 -0.50 15.09
N ASP A 114 -16.88 -1.35 14.07
CA ASP A 114 -17.05 -2.81 14.21
C ASP A 114 -15.73 -3.62 14.21
N ALA A 115 -14.56 -2.98 14.05
CA ALA A 115 -13.25 -3.65 13.97
C ALA A 115 -12.57 -3.84 15.33
N SER A 116 -13.34 -4.18 16.38
CA SER A 116 -12.75 -4.60 17.65
C SER A 116 -12.14 -5.99 17.51
N PRO A 117 -10.87 -6.21 17.93
CA PRO A 117 -10.33 -7.56 18.00
C PRO A 117 -11.16 -8.35 19.01
N ALA A 118 -11.67 -9.52 18.59
CA ALA A 118 -12.30 -10.46 19.51
C ALA A 118 -11.32 -10.70 20.67
N SER A 119 -11.77 -10.36 21.89
CA SER A 119 -11.04 -10.56 23.13
C SER A 119 -10.89 -12.04 23.47
#